data_AF-A0A2S7Y4K8-F1
#
_entry.id   AF-A0A2S7Y4K8-F1
#
_cell.length_a   1.000
_cell.length_b   1.000
_cell.length_c   1.000
_cell.angle_alpha   90.00
_cell.angle_beta   90.00
_cell.angle_gamma   90.00
#
_symmetry.space_group_name_H-M   'P 1'
#
loop_
_entity.id
_entity.type
_entity.pdbx_description
1 polymer ?
#
loop_
_entity_poly.entity_id
_entity_poly.type
_entity_poly.pdbx_seq_one_letter_code
_entity_poly.pdbx_strand_id
1 'polypeptide(L)'
;MFNQRENTEVLHFYKIPFFDRRILAIILRACPNVTMLGVYDCPLIHLGDLIPLLDLIYEINMERKLQNKPLIGGFDFYPSFHKGLSAESEQRVFGLTADSMDRDIIQRGLFAVLLKGFLKARQLKLGLLFEPGRALRAFLFRVPNPPLSIPTFFDGLCRYLESGALDTPDTQRRRALYDLTKPIRLGLEPDLEDSFYQEDMDRYLPFCSSCGYEMLYELFPAGTRRVDPHRRVCAGCNLQDLLDKQPHNMRDWKVGLLAKLMPDWNGLVFNKDAPTGDCDLMSLQATETLRNEPSPLFINRKGELAASHNVIGLLRDNKTPADSLQNLPALQDLVEGAGFDAQWTELFNHCHKADIYARARMCINTEARKKELKNKGLVSKRPRDWYGEVWRREKHAQEVQSFDYRSAVLFHLELESKGW
;
A
#
# COMPACT_ATOMS: atom_id res chain seq x y z
N MET A 1 7.29 24.44 9.00
CA MET A 1 7.25 24.05 7.58
C MET A 1 6.71 25.16 6.69
N PHE A 2 5.50 25.68 6.95
CA PHE A 2 4.88 26.74 6.13
C PHE A 2 5.83 27.91 5.80
N ASN A 3 6.58 28.41 6.78
CA ASN A 3 7.52 29.52 6.61
C ASN A 3 8.80 29.17 5.81
N GLN A 4 9.15 27.89 5.70
CA GLN A 4 10.40 27.41 5.08
C GLN A 4 10.16 26.70 3.74
N ARG A 5 8.90 26.63 3.29
CA ARG A 5 8.48 25.81 2.14
C ARG A 5 9.18 26.17 0.83
N GLU A 6 9.49 27.45 0.63
CA GLU A 6 10.16 27.97 -0.57
C GLU A 6 11.64 27.55 -0.62
N ASN A 7 12.28 27.33 0.54
CA ASN A 7 13.71 26.99 0.61
C ASN A 7 13.96 25.50 0.81
N THR A 8 12.90 24.69 0.88
CA THR A 8 13.02 23.26 1.20
C THR A 8 13.18 22.45 -0.09
N GLU A 9 14.34 21.79 -0.23
CA GLU A 9 14.64 20.92 -1.38
C GLU A 9 14.44 19.43 -1.06
N VAL A 10 14.58 19.04 0.20
CA VAL A 10 14.50 17.64 0.65
C VAL A 10 13.53 17.54 1.82
N LEU A 11 12.58 16.60 1.72
CA LEU A 11 11.62 16.30 2.78
C LEU A 11 11.78 14.86 3.25
N HIS A 12 12.17 14.68 4.51
CA HIS A 12 12.21 13.37 5.16
C HIS A 12 11.21 13.31 6.31
N PHE A 13 10.27 12.38 6.24
CA PHE A 13 9.29 12.11 7.29
C PHE A 13 9.62 10.78 7.95
N TYR A 14 9.97 10.81 9.24
CA TYR A 14 10.38 9.62 9.98
C TYR A 14 9.48 9.40 11.20
N LYS A 15 8.74 8.28 11.21
CA LYS A 15 7.92 7.81 12.35
C LYS A 15 6.96 8.87 12.90
N ILE A 16 6.32 9.64 12.03
CA ILE A 16 5.41 10.71 12.45
C ILE A 16 4.02 10.12 12.74
N PRO A 17 3.49 10.17 13.99
CA PRO A 17 2.29 9.42 14.37
C PRO A 17 0.97 9.89 13.74
N PHE A 18 0.82 11.18 13.48
CA PHE A 18 -0.37 11.82 12.87
C PHE A 18 -0.05 12.30 11.46
N PHE A 19 0.44 11.38 10.64
CA PHE A 19 0.90 11.69 9.28
C PHE A 19 0.45 10.61 8.33
N ASP A 20 -0.55 10.93 7.51
CA ASP A 20 -1.09 10.08 6.46
C ASP A 20 -0.79 10.67 5.08
N ARG A 21 -1.22 9.94 4.03
CA ARG A 21 -1.06 10.36 2.63
C ARG A 21 -1.65 11.73 2.32
N ARG A 22 -2.71 12.16 3.01
CA ARG A 22 -3.42 13.42 2.76
C ARG A 22 -2.59 14.59 3.27
N ILE A 23 -2.10 14.50 4.50
CA ILE A 23 -1.19 15.50 5.07
C ILE A 23 0.09 15.61 4.24
N LEU A 24 0.65 14.48 3.80
CA LEU A 24 1.79 14.47 2.89
C LEU A 24 1.48 15.20 1.57
N ALA A 25 0.31 14.96 0.95
CA ALA A 25 -0.08 15.62 -0.28
C ALA A 25 -0.23 17.14 -0.12
N ILE A 26 -0.87 17.60 0.95
CA ILE A 26 -1.01 19.03 1.26
C ILE A 26 0.36 19.70 1.39
N ILE A 27 1.28 19.06 2.11
CA ILE A 27 2.64 19.55 2.30
C ILE A 27 3.40 19.59 0.98
N LEU A 28 3.38 18.50 0.21
CA LEU A 28 4.19 18.36 -1.00
C LEU A 28 3.75 19.35 -2.09
N ARG A 29 2.44 19.63 -2.19
CA ARG A 29 1.89 20.68 -3.07
C ARG A 29 2.33 22.08 -2.67
N ALA A 30 2.51 22.33 -1.37
CA ALA A 30 2.94 23.63 -0.85
C ALA A 30 4.46 23.86 -0.90
N CYS A 31 5.26 22.85 -1.21
CA CYS A 31 6.72 22.94 -1.24
C CYS A 31 7.25 22.90 -2.69
N PRO A 32 7.35 24.05 -3.40
CA PRO A 32 7.60 24.09 -4.85
C PRO A 32 8.99 23.61 -5.26
N ASN A 33 9.98 23.66 -4.36
CA ASN A 33 11.38 23.40 -4.67
C ASN A 33 11.88 22.00 -4.24
N VAL A 34 10.98 21.15 -3.71
CA VAL A 34 11.35 19.81 -3.26
C VAL A 34 11.72 18.92 -4.44
N THR A 35 12.94 18.36 -4.44
CA THR A 35 13.43 17.43 -5.46
C THR A 35 13.50 15.98 -4.96
N MET A 36 13.48 15.78 -3.63
CA MET A 36 13.57 14.47 -2.98
C MET A 36 12.56 14.33 -1.84
N LEU A 37 11.81 13.22 -1.86
CA LEU A 37 10.87 12.82 -0.81
C LEU A 37 11.32 11.51 -0.15
N GLY A 38 11.44 11.52 1.17
CA GLY A 38 11.68 10.34 2.00
C GLY A 38 10.52 10.13 2.99
N VAL A 39 9.92 8.94 3.02
CA VAL A 39 8.88 8.57 3.98
C VAL A 39 9.25 7.27 4.66
N TYR A 40 9.40 7.29 5.99
CA TYR A 40 9.99 6.21 6.75
C TYR A 40 9.16 5.83 7.97
N ASP A 41 8.59 4.62 7.93
CA ASP A 41 7.91 3.95 9.04
C ASP A 41 6.86 4.84 9.74
N CYS A 42 6.16 5.66 8.95
CA CYS A 42 5.08 6.52 9.45
C CYS A 42 3.83 5.65 9.71
N PRO A 43 3.27 5.60 10.92
CA PRO A 43 2.24 4.62 11.29
C PRO A 43 0.94 4.64 10.47
N LEU A 44 0.63 5.74 9.78
CA LEU A 44 -0.58 5.85 8.95
C LEU A 44 -0.29 5.65 7.46
N ILE A 45 0.97 5.45 7.06
CA ILE A 45 1.38 5.21 5.68
C ILE A 45 1.86 3.75 5.56
N HIS A 46 1.08 2.92 4.89
CA HIS A 46 1.34 1.50 4.68
C HIS A 46 1.75 1.23 3.22
N LEU A 47 2.04 -0.03 2.87
CA LEU A 47 2.51 -0.37 1.52
C LEU A 47 1.53 0.06 0.41
N GLY A 48 0.22 -0.07 0.65
CA GLY A 48 -0.81 0.36 -0.31
C GLY A 48 -0.77 1.86 -0.66
N ASP A 49 -0.14 2.70 0.16
CA ASP A 49 0.05 4.13 -0.14
C ASP A 49 1.02 4.36 -1.30
N LEU A 50 1.86 3.38 -1.64
CA LEU A 50 2.88 3.53 -2.68
C LEU A 50 2.28 4.05 -4.00
N ILE A 51 1.10 3.54 -4.40
CA ILE A 51 0.47 3.90 -5.67
C ILE A 51 -0.07 5.35 -5.64
N PRO A 52 -0.94 5.75 -4.68
CA PRO A 52 -1.36 7.14 -4.53
C PRO A 52 -0.20 8.14 -4.45
N LEU A 53 0.91 7.77 -3.79
CA LEU A 53 2.07 8.67 -3.67
C LEU A 53 2.82 8.84 -5.00
N LEU A 54 2.91 7.79 -5.82
CA LEU A 54 3.46 7.92 -7.18
C LEU A 54 2.55 8.76 -8.08
N ASP A 55 1.22 8.60 -7.96
CA ASP A 55 0.24 9.40 -8.67
C ASP A 55 0.32 10.89 -8.26
N LEU A 56 0.50 11.17 -6.96
CA LEU A 56 0.75 12.52 -6.44
C LEU A 56 2.04 13.13 -7.00
N ILE A 57 3.15 12.38 -7.01
CA ILE A 57 4.42 12.86 -7.56
C ILE A 57 4.26 13.20 -9.05
N TYR A 58 3.54 12.36 -9.80
CA TYR A 58 3.23 12.62 -11.20
C TYR A 58 2.40 13.89 -11.40
N GLU A 59 1.31 14.05 -10.65
CA GLU A 59 0.45 15.25 -10.65
C GLU A 59 1.29 16.52 -10.44
N ILE A 60 2.07 16.55 -9.36
CA ILE A 60 2.91 17.70 -9.00
C ILE A 60 3.97 17.95 -10.07
N ASN A 61 4.65 16.92 -10.56
CA ASN A 61 5.67 17.08 -11.59
C ASN A 61 5.08 17.61 -12.91
N MET A 62 3.85 17.24 -13.26
CA MET A 62 3.16 17.79 -14.43
C MET A 62 2.91 19.28 -14.28
N GLU A 63 2.44 19.73 -13.12
CA GLU A 63 2.22 21.16 -12.83
C GLU A 63 3.54 21.94 -12.80
N ARG A 64 4.57 21.39 -12.16
CA ARG A 64 5.89 22.04 -12.07
C ARG A 64 6.59 22.18 -13.42
N LYS A 65 6.42 21.22 -14.32
CA LYS A 65 6.89 21.35 -15.71
C LYS A 65 6.30 22.57 -16.40
N LEU A 66 5.01 22.82 -16.25
CA LEU A 66 4.33 23.99 -16.83
C LEU A 66 4.84 25.31 -16.22
N GLN A 67 5.27 25.28 -14.96
CA GLN A 67 5.77 26.43 -14.22
C GLN A 67 7.31 26.58 -14.25
N ASN A 68 8.03 25.73 -15.00
CA ASN A 68 9.50 25.67 -15.00
C ASN A 68 10.12 25.53 -13.59
N LYS A 69 9.48 24.75 -12.72
CA LYS A 69 9.94 24.45 -11.36
C LYS A 69 10.71 23.13 -11.29
N PRO A 70 11.59 22.94 -10.30
CA PRO A 70 12.34 21.70 -10.14
C PRO A 70 11.41 20.50 -9.89
N LEU A 71 11.70 19.39 -10.55
CA LEU A 71 10.91 18.17 -10.46
C LEU A 71 11.35 17.32 -9.27
N ILE A 72 10.40 16.58 -8.71
CA ILE A 72 10.69 15.52 -7.76
C ILE A 72 11.29 14.36 -8.54
N GLY A 73 12.58 14.10 -8.35
CA GLY A 73 13.35 13.04 -8.99
C GLY A 73 13.73 11.89 -8.06
N GLY A 74 13.72 12.12 -6.74
CA GLY A 74 14.05 11.11 -5.74
C GLY A 74 12.85 10.75 -4.86
N PHE A 75 12.56 9.46 -4.72
CA PHE A 75 11.55 8.98 -3.78
C PHE A 75 12.06 7.76 -3.00
N ASP A 76 12.30 7.91 -1.71
CA ASP A 76 12.72 6.84 -0.82
C ASP A 76 11.59 6.49 0.15
N PHE A 77 11.18 5.23 0.16
CA PHE A 77 9.92 4.81 0.79
C PHE A 77 10.12 3.57 1.65
N TYR A 78 9.87 3.71 2.96
CA TYR A 78 9.76 2.61 3.90
C TYR A 78 8.37 2.69 4.53
N PRO A 79 7.41 1.85 4.10
CA PRO A 79 6.06 1.86 4.68
C PRO A 79 6.10 1.43 6.15
N SER A 80 5.02 1.68 6.89
CA SER A 80 4.89 1.20 8.27
C SER A 80 5.13 -0.30 8.34
N PHE A 81 6.06 -0.69 9.20
CA PHE A 81 6.37 -2.10 9.44
C PHE A 81 5.75 -2.55 10.76
N HIS A 82 4.83 -3.50 10.66
CA HIS A 82 4.19 -4.08 11.82
C HIS A 82 5.05 -5.19 12.43
N LYS A 83 5.44 -4.99 13.69
CA LYS A 83 6.02 -6.04 14.53
C LYS A 83 4.84 -6.74 15.21
N GLY A 84 4.48 -7.93 14.73
CA GLY A 84 3.25 -8.64 15.08
C GLY A 84 2.86 -8.67 16.55
N LEU A 85 1.54 -8.78 16.81
CA LEU A 85 1.00 -8.88 18.16
C LEU A 85 1.37 -10.23 18.80
N SER A 86 2.16 -10.17 19.87
CA SER A 86 2.44 -11.30 20.75
C SER A 86 1.45 -11.27 21.91
N ALA A 87 0.61 -12.29 22.04
CA ALA A 87 -0.04 -12.52 23.33
C ALA A 87 -0.13 -13.99 23.73
N GLU A 88 -0.41 -14.93 22.82
CA GLU A 88 -0.34 -16.37 23.09
C GLU A 88 -0.38 -17.10 21.72
N SER A 89 0.41 -18.16 21.55
CA SER A 89 0.58 -19.00 20.34
C SER A 89 1.64 -18.53 19.31
N GLU A 90 2.31 -19.53 18.74
CA GLU A 90 3.62 -19.49 18.09
C GLU A 90 3.64 -18.87 16.67
N GLN A 91 2.60 -18.15 16.27
CA GLN A 91 2.49 -17.59 14.93
C GLN A 91 2.48 -16.06 14.97
N ARG A 92 3.67 -15.49 15.10
CA ARG A 92 3.88 -14.06 14.93
C ARG A 92 3.75 -13.73 13.44
N VAL A 93 2.72 -12.99 13.05
CA VAL A 93 2.57 -12.43 11.69
C VAL A 93 3.27 -11.08 11.67
N PHE A 94 4.26 -10.91 10.79
CA PHE A 94 5.10 -9.71 10.72
C PHE A 94 4.92 -8.99 9.38
N GLY A 95 5.30 -7.72 9.32
CA GLY A 95 5.51 -7.00 8.07
C GLY A 95 4.37 -6.06 7.72
N LEU A 96 3.45 -6.52 6.86
CA LEU A 96 2.43 -5.68 6.22
C LEU A 96 1.24 -5.33 7.11
N THR A 97 0.94 -6.20 8.08
CA THR A 97 -0.19 -6.07 8.99
C THR A 97 0.18 -6.63 10.36
N ALA A 98 -0.48 -6.14 11.41
CA ALA A 98 -0.35 -6.69 12.76
C ALA A 98 -1.36 -7.82 13.07
N ASP A 99 -2.33 -8.07 12.20
CA ASP A 99 -3.34 -9.14 12.35
C ASP A 99 -3.19 -10.25 11.30
N SER A 100 -3.88 -11.37 11.52
CA SER A 100 -4.08 -12.37 10.47
C SER A 100 -5.03 -11.83 9.39
N MET A 101 -4.61 -11.95 8.13
CA MET A 101 -5.41 -11.56 6.97
C MET A 101 -5.42 -12.69 5.94
N ASP A 102 -6.37 -12.63 5.00
CA ASP A 102 -6.46 -13.61 3.92
C ASP A 102 -5.16 -13.61 3.10
N ARG A 103 -4.47 -14.75 3.16
CA ARG A 103 -3.18 -14.96 2.47
C ARG A 103 -3.30 -14.73 0.96
N ASP A 104 -4.42 -15.10 0.34
CA ASP A 104 -4.64 -14.95 -1.09
C ASP A 104 -4.62 -13.46 -1.49
N ILE A 105 -5.26 -12.61 -0.68
CA ILE A 105 -5.27 -11.16 -0.89
C ILE A 105 -3.91 -10.53 -0.55
N ILE A 106 -3.29 -10.91 0.57
CA ILE A 106 -2.01 -10.33 1.01
C ILE A 106 -0.89 -10.63 0.00
N GLN A 107 -0.71 -11.89 -0.36
CA GLN A 107 0.41 -12.32 -1.21
C GLN A 107 0.25 -11.73 -2.62
N ARG A 108 -0.93 -11.86 -3.24
CA ARG A 108 -1.18 -11.30 -4.58
C ARG A 108 -1.18 -9.78 -4.57
N GLY A 109 -1.72 -9.17 -3.52
CA GLY A 109 -1.77 -7.72 -3.36
C GLY A 109 -0.39 -7.09 -3.22
N LEU A 110 0.51 -7.73 -2.47
CA LEU A 110 1.92 -7.31 -2.35
C LEU A 110 2.57 -7.22 -3.74
N PHE A 111 2.51 -8.30 -4.53
CA PHE A 111 3.10 -8.32 -5.86
C PHE A 111 2.37 -7.39 -6.85
N ALA A 112 1.05 -7.22 -6.73
CA ALA A 112 0.29 -6.26 -7.55
C ALA A 112 0.75 -4.81 -7.31
N VAL A 113 0.92 -4.42 -6.04
CA VAL A 113 1.41 -3.09 -5.65
C VAL A 113 2.86 -2.90 -6.11
N LEU A 114 3.72 -3.92 -5.97
CA LEU A 114 5.11 -3.86 -6.42
C LEU A 114 5.22 -3.74 -7.95
N LEU A 115 4.45 -4.52 -8.71
CA LEU A 115 4.43 -4.44 -10.18
C LEU A 115 4.01 -3.04 -10.63
N LYS A 116 2.86 -2.58 -10.15
CA LYS A 116 2.31 -1.27 -10.52
C LYS A 116 3.23 -0.13 -10.10
N GLY A 117 3.79 -0.23 -8.90
CA GLY A 117 4.74 0.74 -8.36
C GLY A 117 6.03 0.81 -9.18
N PHE A 118 6.59 -0.35 -9.56
CA PHE A 118 7.80 -0.42 -10.38
C PHE A 118 7.59 0.19 -11.77
N LEU A 119 6.50 -0.19 -12.46
CA LEU A 119 6.18 0.35 -13.78
C LEU A 119 5.98 1.87 -13.76
N LYS A 120 5.24 2.39 -12.78
CA LYS A 120 5.06 3.84 -12.59
C LYS A 120 6.37 4.54 -12.27
N ALA A 121 7.16 4.03 -11.31
CA ALA A 121 8.43 4.64 -10.92
C ALA A 121 9.43 4.69 -12.10
N ARG A 122 9.50 3.62 -12.89
CA ARG A 122 10.31 3.56 -14.12
C ARG A 122 9.87 4.62 -15.12
N GLN A 123 8.57 4.80 -15.36
CA GLN A 123 8.09 5.83 -16.29
C GLN A 123 8.32 7.26 -15.79
N LEU A 124 8.19 7.46 -14.48
CA LEU A 124 8.48 8.73 -13.85
C LEU A 124 9.99 9.02 -13.77
N LYS A 125 10.84 8.02 -14.08
CA LYS A 125 12.30 8.06 -13.92
C LYS A 125 12.71 8.45 -12.48
N LEU A 126 11.97 7.92 -11.50
CA LEU A 126 12.24 8.17 -10.09
C LEU A 126 13.42 7.33 -9.61
N GLY A 127 14.43 8.00 -9.05
CA GLY A 127 15.52 7.34 -8.34
C GLY A 127 15.12 6.90 -6.93
N LEU A 128 16.03 6.18 -6.27
CA LEU A 128 15.96 5.68 -4.89
C LEU A 128 14.93 4.57 -4.63
N LEU A 129 13.72 4.62 -5.19
CA LEU A 129 12.63 3.74 -4.73
C LEU A 129 12.93 2.23 -4.88
N PHE A 130 13.48 1.82 -6.03
CA PHE A 130 13.82 0.43 -6.34
C PHE A 130 15.32 0.19 -6.49
N GLU A 131 16.15 1.16 -6.09
CA GLU A 131 17.61 1.02 -6.16
C GLU A 131 18.14 0.04 -5.08
N PRO A 132 19.29 -0.61 -5.33
CA PRO A 132 19.97 -1.42 -4.33
C PRO A 132 20.27 -0.65 -3.04
N GLY A 133 20.10 -1.31 -1.88
CA GLY A 133 20.42 -0.74 -0.57
C GLY A 133 19.46 0.34 -0.07
N ARG A 134 18.33 0.60 -0.75
CA ARG A 134 17.35 1.61 -0.38
C ARG A 134 16.23 1.09 0.51
N ALA A 135 15.42 2.00 1.04
CA ALA A 135 14.56 1.70 2.17
C ALA A 135 13.43 0.72 1.82
N LEU A 136 12.85 0.80 0.62
CA LEU A 136 11.80 -0.14 0.20
C LEU A 136 12.35 -1.57 0.12
N ARG A 137 13.56 -1.75 -0.41
CA ARG A 137 14.20 -3.07 -0.48
C ARG A 137 14.49 -3.62 0.91
N ALA A 138 15.02 -2.81 1.81
CA ALA A 138 15.23 -3.17 3.21
C ALA A 138 13.92 -3.54 3.94
N PHE A 139 12.81 -2.89 3.58
CA PHE A 139 11.48 -3.27 4.04
C PHE A 139 11.08 -4.64 3.49
N LEU A 140 11.19 -4.87 2.18
CA LEU A 140 10.76 -6.11 1.52
C LEU A 140 11.53 -7.34 2.00
N PHE A 141 12.83 -7.21 2.31
CA PHE A 141 13.61 -8.28 2.93
C PHE A 141 13.10 -8.71 4.31
N ARG A 142 12.38 -7.83 5.01
CA ARG A 142 11.81 -8.12 6.33
C ARG A 142 10.37 -8.62 6.26
N VAL A 143 9.69 -8.49 5.13
CA VAL A 143 8.33 -8.99 4.96
C VAL A 143 8.36 -10.52 4.88
N PRO A 144 7.59 -11.24 5.72
CA PRO A 144 7.49 -12.69 5.62
C PRO A 144 6.97 -13.10 4.25
N ASN A 145 7.81 -13.76 3.48
CA ASN A 145 7.46 -14.36 2.20
C ASN A 145 8.26 -15.66 2.03
N PRO A 146 7.84 -16.56 1.13
CA PRO A 146 8.69 -17.68 0.73
C PRO A 146 10.11 -17.18 0.37
N PRO A 147 11.17 -17.90 0.75
CA PRO A 147 12.53 -17.52 0.43
C PRO A 147 12.70 -17.20 -1.06
N LEU A 148 13.50 -16.18 -1.39
CA LEU A 148 13.79 -15.73 -2.75
C LEU A 148 12.58 -15.23 -3.57
N SER A 149 11.37 -15.17 -3.03
CA SER A 149 10.18 -14.73 -3.76
C SER A 149 10.30 -13.31 -4.32
N ILE A 150 10.68 -12.32 -3.49
CA ILE A 150 10.86 -10.93 -3.91
C ILE A 150 11.99 -10.80 -4.95
N PRO A 151 13.20 -11.37 -4.73
CA PRO A 151 14.23 -11.36 -5.76
C PRO A 151 13.82 -12.01 -7.09
N THR A 152 13.20 -13.19 -7.03
CA THR A 152 12.76 -13.93 -8.22
C THR A 152 11.73 -13.11 -9.01
N PHE A 153 10.82 -12.43 -8.31
CA PHE A 153 9.82 -11.55 -8.93
C PHE A 153 10.49 -10.41 -9.71
N PHE A 154 11.41 -9.67 -9.10
CA PHE A 154 12.08 -8.55 -9.79
C PHE A 154 13.04 -9.01 -10.89
N ASP A 155 13.74 -10.12 -10.69
CA ASP A 155 14.58 -10.73 -11.74
C ASP A 155 13.74 -11.12 -12.97
N GLY A 156 12.62 -11.82 -12.76
CA GLY A 156 11.68 -12.17 -13.81
C GLY A 156 11.10 -10.94 -14.51
N LEU A 157 10.77 -9.89 -13.75
CA LEU A 157 10.26 -8.63 -14.29
C LEU A 157 11.28 -7.93 -15.20
N CYS A 158 12.53 -7.80 -14.75
CA CYS A 158 13.59 -7.20 -15.54
C CYS A 158 13.84 -7.98 -16.83
N ARG A 159 13.98 -9.32 -16.75
CA ARG A 159 14.15 -10.18 -17.93
C ARG A 159 12.97 -10.06 -18.90
N TYR A 160 11.74 -10.01 -18.39
CA TYR A 160 10.55 -9.83 -19.23
C TYR A 160 10.59 -8.50 -19.98
N LEU A 161 10.89 -7.40 -19.28
CA LEU A 161 10.95 -6.07 -19.87
C LEU A 161 12.11 -5.89 -20.86
N GLU A 162 13.25 -6.58 -20.64
CA GLU A 162 14.38 -6.61 -21.57
C GLU A 162 14.07 -7.44 -22.82
N SER A 163 13.36 -8.57 -22.68
CA SER A 163 12.96 -9.41 -23.81
C SER A 163 12.03 -8.71 -24.81
N GLY A 164 11.23 -7.74 -24.35
CA GLY A 164 10.36 -6.94 -25.22
C GLY A 164 11.08 -5.97 -26.17
N ALA A 165 12.40 -5.83 -26.09
CA ALA A 165 13.15 -4.81 -26.84
C ALA A 165 13.66 -5.26 -28.23
N LEU A 166 13.74 -6.57 -28.53
CA LEU A 166 14.31 -7.16 -29.77
C LEU A 166 13.74 -8.57 -30.02
N ASP A 167 13.95 -9.15 -31.23
CA ASP A 167 13.60 -10.50 -31.74
C ASP A 167 13.97 -11.68 -30.81
N THR A 168 13.53 -11.67 -29.56
CA THR A 168 13.80 -12.72 -28.60
C THR A 168 12.82 -13.88 -28.82
N PRO A 169 13.30 -15.13 -28.72
CA PRO A 169 12.42 -16.28 -28.83
C PRO A 169 11.32 -16.21 -27.78
N ASP A 170 10.07 -16.41 -28.20
CA ASP A 170 8.86 -16.42 -27.36
C ASP A 170 9.03 -17.31 -26.10
N THR A 171 9.82 -18.38 -26.21
CA THR A 171 10.17 -19.27 -25.10
C THR A 171 10.91 -18.58 -23.95
N GLN A 172 11.78 -17.60 -24.20
CA GLN A 172 12.49 -16.86 -23.15
C GLN A 172 11.56 -15.88 -22.43
N ARG A 173 10.68 -15.20 -23.19
CA ARG A 173 9.68 -14.28 -22.64
C ARG A 173 8.69 -15.02 -21.75
N ARG A 174 8.17 -16.16 -22.21
CA ARG A 174 7.28 -17.03 -21.41
C ARG A 174 7.96 -17.54 -20.14
N ARG A 175 9.24 -17.92 -20.23
CA ARG A 175 10.01 -18.33 -19.04
C ARG A 175 10.17 -17.19 -18.03
N ALA A 176 10.46 -15.97 -18.50
CA ALA A 176 10.54 -14.80 -17.64
C ALA A 176 9.18 -14.50 -16.97
N LEU A 177 8.07 -14.64 -17.72
CA LEU A 177 6.72 -14.50 -17.17
C LEU A 177 6.40 -15.60 -16.13
N TYR A 178 6.79 -16.84 -16.39
CA TYR A 178 6.62 -17.95 -15.44
C TYR A 178 7.36 -17.70 -14.14
N ASP A 179 8.61 -17.25 -14.22
CA ASP A 179 9.42 -16.90 -13.06
C ASP A 179 8.83 -15.69 -12.31
N LEU A 180 8.32 -14.69 -13.05
CA LEU A 180 7.64 -13.51 -12.50
C LEU A 180 6.39 -13.88 -11.69
N THR A 181 5.54 -14.77 -12.22
CA THR A 181 4.26 -15.13 -11.57
C THR A 181 4.40 -16.23 -10.52
N LYS A 182 5.47 -17.01 -10.53
CA LYS A 182 5.68 -18.12 -9.59
C LYS A 182 5.63 -17.69 -8.12
N PRO A 183 6.30 -16.60 -7.67
CA PRO A 183 6.17 -16.07 -6.31
C PRO A 183 4.73 -15.72 -5.90
N ILE A 184 3.91 -15.30 -6.87
CA ILE A 184 2.52 -14.91 -6.67
C ILE A 184 1.67 -16.14 -6.37
N ARG A 185 1.92 -17.26 -7.06
CA ARG A 185 1.13 -18.51 -6.98
C ARG A 185 1.57 -19.45 -5.87
N LEU A 186 2.84 -19.37 -5.44
CA LEU A 186 3.45 -20.34 -4.54
C LEU A 186 2.67 -20.49 -3.22
N GLY A 187 2.18 -21.71 -2.97
CA GLY A 187 1.41 -22.06 -1.78
C GLY A 187 -0.02 -21.52 -1.73
N LEU A 188 -0.53 -20.98 -2.85
CA LEU A 188 -1.93 -20.62 -3.05
C LEU A 188 -2.59 -21.54 -4.09
N GLU A 189 -1.90 -21.84 -5.19
CA GLU A 189 -2.39 -22.73 -6.23
C GLU A 189 -1.94 -24.19 -5.98
N PRO A 190 -2.79 -25.20 -6.19
CA PRO A 190 -2.48 -26.60 -5.92
C PRO A 190 -1.52 -27.22 -6.95
N ASP A 191 -1.54 -26.75 -8.20
CA ASP A 191 -0.69 -27.24 -9.28
C ASP A 191 0.05 -26.08 -9.95
N LEU A 192 1.38 -26.06 -9.78
CA LEU A 192 2.24 -25.03 -10.36
C LEU A 192 2.78 -25.43 -11.73
N GLU A 193 2.67 -26.72 -12.09
CA GLU A 193 3.20 -27.31 -13.34
C GLU A 193 2.12 -27.47 -14.43
N ASP A 194 0.88 -27.03 -14.15
CA ASP A 194 -0.21 -27.04 -15.11
C ASP A 194 0.20 -26.39 -16.46
N SER A 195 -0.10 -27.09 -17.55
CA SER A 195 0.07 -26.68 -18.95
C SER A 195 -0.41 -25.24 -19.22
N PHE A 196 -1.48 -24.80 -18.55
CA PHE A 196 -1.99 -23.44 -18.63
C PHE A 196 -0.90 -22.39 -18.36
N TYR A 197 -0.04 -22.62 -17.37
CA TYR A 197 1.02 -21.68 -16.98
C TYR A 197 2.23 -21.69 -17.93
N GLN A 198 2.28 -22.63 -18.86
CA GLN A 198 3.33 -22.72 -19.89
C GLN A 198 2.88 -22.11 -21.22
N GLU A 199 1.57 -22.05 -21.48
CA GLU A 199 1.02 -21.74 -22.81
C GLU A 199 0.10 -20.50 -22.88
N ASP A 200 -0.58 -20.13 -21.79
CA ASP A 200 -1.71 -19.20 -21.83
C ASP A 200 -1.63 -17.98 -20.88
N MET A 201 -0.56 -17.83 -20.09
CA MET A 201 -0.51 -16.83 -18.99
C MET A 201 -0.69 -15.36 -19.40
N ASP A 202 -0.33 -14.99 -20.63
CA ASP A 202 -0.46 -13.62 -21.15
C ASP A 202 -1.67 -13.43 -22.08
N ARG A 203 -2.45 -14.48 -22.36
CA ARG A 203 -3.55 -14.43 -23.33
C ARG A 203 -4.80 -13.74 -22.82
N TYR A 204 -5.00 -13.70 -21.50
CA TYR A 204 -6.17 -13.09 -20.88
C TYR A 204 -5.75 -12.22 -19.69
N LEU A 205 -5.95 -10.91 -19.82
CA LEU A 205 -5.74 -9.93 -18.75
C LEU A 205 -7.09 -9.48 -18.19
N PRO A 206 -7.51 -9.97 -17.00
CA PRO A 206 -8.72 -9.49 -16.37
C PRO A 206 -8.70 -7.99 -16.08
N PHE A 207 -9.82 -7.33 -16.36
CA PHE A 207 -10.06 -5.94 -15.97
C PHE A 207 -10.47 -5.81 -14.50
N CYS A 208 -9.94 -4.80 -13.80
CA CYS A 208 -10.32 -4.42 -12.44
C CYS A 208 -11.27 -3.22 -12.42
N SER A 209 -12.52 -3.43 -11.99
CA SER A 209 -13.54 -2.37 -11.81
C SER A 209 -13.22 -1.34 -10.72
N SER A 210 -12.22 -1.59 -9.86
CA SER A 210 -11.83 -0.62 -8.84
C SER A 210 -10.74 0.35 -9.30
N CYS A 211 -9.77 -0.08 -10.10
CA CYS A 211 -8.66 0.78 -10.52
C CYS A 211 -8.62 1.06 -12.02
N GLY A 212 -9.40 0.35 -12.83
CA GLY A 212 -9.47 0.53 -14.28
C GLY A 212 -8.36 -0.16 -15.08
N TYR A 213 -7.51 -0.96 -14.42
CA TYR A 213 -6.40 -1.65 -15.08
C TYR A 213 -6.80 -3.06 -15.49
N GLU A 214 -6.37 -3.45 -16.69
CA GLU A 214 -6.15 -4.86 -17.04
C GLU A 214 -4.76 -5.27 -16.58
N MET A 215 -4.66 -6.48 -16.02
CA MET A 215 -3.41 -6.99 -15.48
C MET A 215 -3.42 -8.52 -15.44
N LEU A 216 -2.27 -9.12 -15.17
CA LEU A 216 -2.10 -10.58 -15.06
C LEU A 216 -3.17 -11.24 -14.19
N TYR A 217 -3.68 -12.39 -14.64
CA TYR A 217 -4.72 -13.17 -13.98
C TYR A 217 -4.36 -13.54 -12.53
N GLU A 218 -3.07 -13.77 -12.26
CA GLU A 218 -2.53 -14.12 -10.95
C GLU A 218 -2.63 -12.98 -9.93
N LEU A 219 -2.84 -11.74 -10.36
CA LEU A 219 -3.02 -10.58 -9.48
C LEU A 219 -4.45 -10.42 -8.97
N PHE A 220 -5.36 -11.32 -9.38
CA PHE A 220 -6.73 -11.38 -8.88
C PHE A 220 -6.88 -12.51 -7.85
N PRO A 221 -7.54 -12.24 -6.70
CA PRO A 221 -7.88 -13.29 -5.74
C PRO A 221 -8.71 -14.39 -6.39
N ALA A 222 -8.47 -15.64 -6.00
CA ALA A 222 -9.07 -16.83 -6.62
C ALA A 222 -10.61 -16.72 -6.71
N GLY A 223 -11.26 -16.23 -5.66
CA GLY A 223 -12.72 -16.05 -5.59
C GLY A 223 -13.28 -14.96 -6.52
N THR A 224 -12.44 -14.04 -7.01
CA THR A 224 -12.89 -12.90 -7.84
C THR A 224 -12.61 -13.07 -9.33
N ARG A 225 -11.75 -14.02 -9.72
CA ARG A 225 -11.24 -14.12 -11.10
C ARG A 225 -12.31 -14.38 -12.15
N ARG A 226 -13.31 -15.18 -11.78
CA ARG A 226 -14.42 -15.59 -12.66
C ARG A 226 -15.67 -14.71 -12.52
N VAL A 227 -15.59 -13.68 -11.68
CA VAL A 227 -16.69 -12.71 -11.51
C VAL A 227 -16.73 -11.79 -12.72
N ASP A 228 -17.92 -11.27 -13.04
CA ASP A 228 -18.12 -10.30 -14.11
C ASP A 228 -17.23 -9.05 -13.95
N PRO A 229 -16.79 -8.42 -15.05
CA PRO A 229 -15.84 -7.30 -15.02
C PRO A 229 -16.21 -6.17 -14.04
N HIS A 230 -17.49 -5.77 -13.96
CA HIS A 230 -17.98 -4.70 -13.09
C HIS A 230 -17.91 -4.98 -11.58
N ARG A 231 -17.74 -6.25 -11.18
CA ARG A 231 -17.61 -6.67 -9.77
C ARG A 231 -16.21 -7.21 -9.46
N ARG A 232 -15.36 -7.34 -10.48
CA ARG A 232 -14.03 -7.90 -10.36
C ARG A 232 -13.08 -6.84 -9.80
N VAL A 233 -12.40 -7.16 -8.70
CA VAL A 233 -11.44 -6.27 -8.02
C VAL A 233 -10.13 -7.03 -7.84
N CYS A 234 -9.01 -6.39 -8.21
CA CYS A 234 -7.69 -7.00 -8.09
C CYS A 234 -7.21 -7.05 -6.63
N ALA A 235 -6.22 -7.91 -6.36
CA ALA A 235 -5.70 -8.09 -5.01
C ALA A 235 -5.00 -6.83 -4.48
N GLY A 236 -4.44 -5.99 -5.35
CA GLY A 236 -3.84 -4.72 -4.95
C GLY A 236 -4.85 -3.75 -4.34
N CYS A 237 -6.01 -3.58 -4.99
CA CYS A 237 -7.10 -2.74 -4.46
C CYS A 237 -7.68 -3.32 -3.17
N ASN A 238 -7.92 -4.64 -3.12
CA ASN A 238 -8.40 -5.30 -1.90
C ASN A 238 -7.39 -5.19 -0.75
N LEU A 239 -6.10 -5.38 -1.01
CA LEU A 239 -5.05 -5.19 -0.01
C LEU A 239 -5.07 -3.77 0.54
N GLN A 240 -5.10 -2.76 -0.35
CA GLN A 240 -5.09 -1.37 0.08
C GLN A 240 -6.31 -1.03 0.95
N ASP A 241 -7.51 -1.46 0.55
CA ASP A 241 -8.72 -1.30 1.34
C ASP A 241 -8.63 -1.99 2.72
N LEU A 242 -8.08 -3.21 2.77
CA LEU A 242 -7.85 -3.93 4.03
C LEU A 242 -6.84 -3.21 4.93
N LEU A 243 -5.74 -2.70 4.38
CA LEU A 243 -4.73 -1.96 5.14
C LEU A 243 -5.28 -0.63 5.66
N ASP A 244 -6.15 0.04 4.89
CA ASP A 244 -6.78 1.30 5.28
C ASP A 244 -7.74 1.14 6.47
N LYS A 245 -8.39 -0.02 6.59
CA LYS A 245 -9.35 -0.36 7.66
C LYS A 245 -8.73 -1.05 8.88
N GLN A 246 -7.40 -1.13 8.96
CA GLN A 246 -6.75 -1.78 10.11
C GLN A 246 -6.92 -0.95 11.39
N PRO A 247 -7.36 -1.54 12.51
CA PRO A 247 -7.59 -0.80 13.75
C PRO A 247 -6.29 -0.44 14.50
N HIS A 248 -5.15 -1.00 14.09
CA HIS A 248 -3.86 -0.84 14.77
C HIS A 248 -3.42 0.60 14.89
N ASN A 249 -2.64 0.90 15.93
CA ASN A 249 -2.11 2.24 16.20
C ASN A 249 -3.19 3.33 16.30
N MET A 250 -4.44 2.94 16.61
CA MET A 250 -5.62 3.80 16.59
C MET A 250 -5.84 4.47 15.21
N ARG A 251 -5.54 3.77 14.11
CA ARG A 251 -5.57 4.33 12.76
C ARG A 251 -6.91 5.00 12.47
N ASP A 252 -8.03 4.29 12.64
CA ASP A 252 -9.38 4.82 12.36
C ASP A 252 -9.64 6.14 13.11
N TRP A 253 -9.25 6.18 14.39
CA TRP A 253 -9.40 7.37 15.22
C TRP A 253 -8.50 8.51 14.74
N LYS A 254 -7.22 8.25 14.44
CA LYS A 254 -6.27 9.27 13.94
C LYS A 254 -6.65 9.79 12.56
N VAL A 255 -7.01 8.90 11.65
CA VAL A 255 -7.47 9.22 10.30
C VAL A 255 -8.77 10.01 10.37
N GLY A 256 -9.71 9.62 11.24
CA GLY A 256 -10.95 10.34 11.49
C GLY A 256 -10.73 11.73 12.08
N LEU A 257 -9.77 11.90 12.98
CA LEU A 257 -9.37 13.21 13.49
C LEU A 257 -8.74 14.09 12.41
N LEU A 258 -7.82 13.55 11.61
CA LEU A 258 -7.22 14.28 10.50
C LEU A 258 -8.28 14.68 9.46
N ALA A 259 -9.30 13.85 9.22
CA ALA A 259 -10.40 14.18 8.30
C ALA A 259 -11.17 15.44 8.71
N LYS A 260 -11.19 15.82 10.00
CA LYS A 260 -11.82 17.06 10.45
C LYS A 260 -11.14 18.33 9.92
N LEU A 261 -9.85 18.23 9.57
CA LEU A 261 -9.11 19.31 8.92
C LEU A 261 -9.44 19.43 7.42
N MET A 262 -10.19 18.47 6.85
CA MET A 262 -10.41 18.31 5.42
C MET A 262 -11.89 17.96 5.15
N PRO A 263 -12.84 18.87 5.44
CA PRO A 263 -14.28 18.56 5.45
C PRO A 263 -14.84 18.18 4.07
N ASP A 264 -14.29 18.75 3.00
CA ASP A 264 -14.75 18.50 1.62
C ASP A 264 -14.08 17.28 0.97
N TRP A 265 -13.19 16.60 1.70
CA TRP A 265 -12.45 15.46 1.16
C TRP A 265 -13.34 14.23 1.02
N ASN A 266 -13.28 13.63 -0.17
CA ASN A 266 -13.93 12.35 -0.46
C ASN A 266 -12.88 11.31 -0.89
N GLY A 267 -12.71 10.27 -0.07
CA GLY A 267 -11.75 9.18 -0.30
C GLY A 267 -12.00 8.37 -1.57
N LEU A 268 -13.21 8.39 -2.12
CA LEU A 268 -13.59 7.62 -3.30
C LEU A 268 -13.34 8.35 -4.63
N VAL A 269 -12.84 9.58 -4.60
CA VAL A 269 -12.43 10.29 -5.84
C VAL A 269 -11.13 9.69 -6.37
N PHE A 270 -11.04 9.49 -7.68
CA PHE A 270 -9.82 8.95 -8.31
C PHE A 270 -8.71 10.00 -8.37
N ASN A 271 -7.47 9.55 -8.10
CA ASN A 271 -6.28 10.35 -8.33
C ASN A 271 -5.96 10.45 -9.83
N LYS A 272 -5.09 11.39 -10.19
CA LYS A 272 -4.52 11.45 -11.53
C LYS A 272 -3.50 10.32 -11.71
N ASP A 273 -3.89 9.27 -12.43
CA ASP A 273 -3.05 8.10 -12.67
C ASP A 273 -1.70 8.46 -13.31
N ALA A 274 -0.60 8.12 -12.64
CA ALA A 274 0.72 8.10 -13.25
C ALA A 274 0.80 7.02 -14.34
N PRO A 275 1.51 7.26 -15.45
CA PRO A 275 1.62 6.27 -16.51
C PRO A 275 2.41 5.03 -16.06
N THR A 276 1.96 3.83 -16.46
CA THR A 276 2.72 2.57 -16.31
C THR A 276 3.61 2.27 -17.52
N GLY A 277 3.43 3.01 -18.62
CA GLY A 277 4.12 2.78 -19.89
C GLY A 277 3.50 1.65 -20.70
N ASP A 278 4.00 1.47 -21.92
CA ASP A 278 3.59 0.36 -22.78
C ASP A 278 4.19 -0.94 -22.25
N CYS A 279 3.37 -1.72 -21.55
CA CYS A 279 3.75 -2.98 -20.96
C CYS A 279 2.56 -3.96 -21.02
N ASP A 280 2.77 -5.11 -21.64
CA ASP A 280 1.74 -6.14 -21.82
C ASP A 280 1.37 -6.88 -20.52
N LEU A 281 1.97 -6.50 -19.38
CA LEU A 281 1.64 -7.06 -18.06
C LEU A 281 0.53 -6.29 -17.34
N MET A 282 0.38 -5.00 -17.65
CA MET A 282 -0.55 -4.10 -16.97
C MET A 282 -0.80 -2.82 -17.77
N SER A 283 -2.06 -2.55 -18.09
CA SER A 283 -2.48 -1.39 -18.87
C SER A 283 -3.74 -0.76 -18.27
N LEU A 284 -3.78 0.58 -18.22
CA LEU A 284 -4.96 1.33 -17.80
C LEU A 284 -5.94 1.41 -18.98
N GLN A 285 -7.10 0.74 -18.86
CA GLN A 285 -8.09 0.67 -19.94
C GLN A 285 -9.19 1.73 -19.81
N ALA A 286 -9.60 2.03 -18.58
CA ALA A 286 -10.76 2.89 -18.34
C ALA A 286 -10.49 3.90 -17.23
N THR A 287 -10.78 5.17 -17.53
CA THR A 287 -10.81 6.26 -16.54
C THR A 287 -12.23 6.70 -16.19
N GLU A 288 -13.21 6.25 -16.96
CA GLU A 288 -14.64 6.54 -16.78
C GLU A 288 -15.21 5.85 -15.53
N THR A 289 -16.01 6.61 -14.78
CA THR A 289 -16.55 6.20 -13.48
C THR A 289 -18.07 6.14 -13.43
N LEU A 290 -18.76 6.67 -14.44
CA LEU A 290 -20.21 6.78 -14.48
C LEU A 290 -20.78 5.91 -15.61
N ARG A 291 -21.80 5.11 -15.26
CA ARG A 291 -22.60 4.35 -16.22
C ARG A 291 -23.68 5.27 -16.80
N ASN A 292 -23.33 5.99 -17.86
CA ASN A 292 -24.28 6.91 -18.50
C ASN A 292 -25.27 6.19 -19.43
N GLU A 293 -24.92 5.00 -19.93
CA GLU A 293 -25.77 4.21 -20.82
C GLU A 293 -26.33 2.97 -20.10
N PRO A 294 -27.65 2.71 -20.17
CA PRO A 294 -28.22 1.46 -19.66
C PRO A 294 -27.72 0.27 -20.47
N SER A 295 -27.48 -0.87 -19.82
CA SER A 295 -27.10 -2.10 -20.52
C SER A 295 -28.11 -2.41 -21.63
N PRO A 296 -27.67 -2.67 -22.88
CA PRO A 296 -28.60 -2.95 -23.97
C PRO A 296 -29.50 -4.13 -23.61
N LEU A 297 -30.81 -3.90 -23.71
CA LEU A 297 -31.86 -4.89 -23.45
C LEU A 297 -32.10 -5.72 -24.72
N PHE A 298 -32.24 -7.03 -24.57
CA PHE A 298 -32.62 -7.95 -25.64
C PHE A 298 -33.80 -8.81 -25.19
N ILE A 299 -34.57 -9.34 -26.14
CA ILE A 299 -35.66 -10.28 -25.84
C ILE A 299 -35.06 -11.69 -25.80
N ASN A 300 -35.14 -12.36 -24.66
CA ASN A 300 -34.61 -13.71 -24.50
C ASN A 300 -35.48 -14.74 -25.26
N ARG A 301 -35.05 -16.01 -25.29
CA ARG A 301 -35.81 -17.11 -25.95
C ARG A 301 -37.20 -17.35 -25.36
N LYS A 302 -37.52 -16.78 -24.19
CA LYS A 302 -38.83 -16.86 -23.52
C LYS A 302 -39.71 -15.63 -23.79
N GLY A 303 -39.26 -14.66 -24.60
CA GLY A 303 -40.00 -13.44 -24.88
C GLY A 303 -39.88 -12.36 -23.80
N GLU A 304 -38.97 -12.52 -22.82
CA GLU A 304 -38.77 -11.58 -21.72
C GLU A 304 -37.67 -10.57 -22.08
N LEU A 305 -37.86 -9.30 -21.70
CA LEU A 305 -36.80 -8.30 -21.73
C LEU A 305 -35.70 -8.68 -20.73
N ALA A 306 -34.51 -8.96 -21.24
CA ALA A 306 -33.32 -9.28 -20.45
C ALA A 306 -32.19 -8.30 -20.80
N ALA A 307 -31.47 -7.82 -19.80
CA ALA A 307 -30.25 -7.05 -20.05
C ALA A 307 -29.16 -7.98 -20.59
N SER A 308 -28.42 -7.55 -21.63
CA SER A 308 -27.21 -8.27 -22.03
C SER A 308 -26.21 -8.19 -20.88
N HIS A 309 -25.83 -9.35 -20.31
CA HIS A 309 -24.78 -9.41 -19.31
C HIS A 309 -23.42 -8.95 -19.87
N ASN A 310 -23.26 -8.94 -21.19
CA ASN A 310 -21.97 -8.82 -21.87
C ASN A 310 -21.67 -7.44 -22.48
N VAL A 311 -22.57 -6.46 -22.39
CA VAL A 311 -22.25 -5.05 -22.74
C VAL A 311 -22.34 -4.19 -21.49
N ILE A 312 -21.62 -4.63 -20.46
CA ILE A 312 -21.23 -3.76 -19.36
C ILE A 312 -19.84 -3.28 -19.75
N GLY A 313 -19.73 -2.06 -20.28
CA GLY A 313 -18.44 -1.47 -20.63
C GLY A 313 -17.44 -1.58 -19.48
N LEU A 314 -16.15 -1.72 -19.84
CA LEU A 314 -15.06 -1.69 -18.87
C LEU A 314 -15.03 -0.30 -18.23
N LEU A 315 -15.53 -0.21 -17.00
CA LEU A 315 -15.67 1.04 -16.24
C LEU A 315 -15.09 0.85 -14.86
N ARG A 316 -14.46 1.90 -14.32
CA ARG A 316 -13.90 1.89 -12.96
C ARG A 316 -14.85 2.50 -11.94
N ASP A 317 -16.07 1.99 -11.91
CA ASP A 317 -17.18 2.51 -11.09
C ASP A 317 -17.30 1.83 -9.72
N ASN A 318 -16.46 0.83 -9.43
CA ASN A 318 -16.47 0.06 -8.19
C ASN A 318 -15.20 0.32 -7.37
N LYS A 319 -14.89 1.60 -7.11
CA LYS A 319 -13.70 1.98 -6.34
C LYS A 319 -13.82 1.50 -4.89
N THR A 320 -12.93 0.60 -4.48
CA THR A 320 -12.89 0.10 -3.10
C THR A 320 -11.98 0.91 -2.17
N PRO A 321 -10.75 1.32 -2.55
CA PRO A 321 -9.86 2.01 -1.62
C PRO A 321 -10.25 3.49 -1.42
N ALA A 322 -10.25 3.95 -0.18
CA ALA A 322 -10.49 5.33 0.21
C ALA A 322 -9.19 6.17 0.19
N ASP A 323 -8.54 6.22 -0.96
CA ASP A 323 -7.16 6.70 -1.13
C ASP A 323 -6.99 8.00 -1.91
N SER A 324 -8.09 8.74 -2.11
CA SER A 324 -8.07 10.02 -2.81
C SER A 324 -7.11 11.01 -2.16
N LEU A 325 -6.33 11.69 -2.99
CA LEU A 325 -5.53 12.87 -2.67
C LEU A 325 -6.09 14.12 -3.36
N GLN A 326 -7.28 14.02 -3.96
CA GLN A 326 -7.98 15.12 -4.61
C GLN A 326 -8.85 15.89 -3.61
N ASN A 327 -9.22 17.12 -3.96
CA ASN A 327 -10.08 17.99 -3.14
C ASN A 327 -9.54 18.20 -1.70
N LEU A 328 -8.21 18.27 -1.56
CA LEU A 328 -7.57 18.60 -0.29
C LEU A 328 -7.39 20.12 -0.17
N PRO A 329 -7.49 20.69 1.05
CA PRO A 329 -7.24 22.11 1.28
C PRO A 329 -5.78 22.47 0.98
N ALA A 330 -5.51 23.75 0.69
CA ALA A 330 -4.14 24.23 0.60
C ALA A 330 -3.50 24.28 1.99
N LEU A 331 -2.17 24.19 2.06
CA LEU A 331 -1.46 24.33 3.33
C LEU A 331 -1.74 25.69 4.01
N GLN A 332 -1.98 26.74 3.22
CA GLN A 332 -2.32 28.06 3.74
C GLN A 332 -3.68 28.04 4.48
N ASP A 333 -4.68 27.35 3.95
CA ASP A 333 -6.00 27.24 4.58
C ASP A 333 -5.90 26.56 5.96
N LEU A 334 -4.97 25.61 6.09
CA LEU A 334 -4.69 24.89 7.33
C LEU A 334 -3.81 25.64 8.33
N VAL A 335 -3.24 26.81 8.00
CA VAL A 335 -2.34 27.57 8.89
C VAL A 335 -2.87 28.97 9.18
N GLU A 336 -3.53 29.60 8.21
CA GLU A 336 -3.96 31.01 8.24
C GLU A 336 -5.46 31.18 7.93
N GLY A 337 -6.18 30.11 7.62
CA GLY A 337 -7.58 30.17 7.20
C GLY A 337 -8.54 30.66 8.29
N ALA A 338 -9.68 31.25 7.88
CA ALA A 338 -10.70 31.77 8.79
C ALA A 338 -11.31 30.70 9.73
N GLY A 339 -11.14 29.41 9.43
CA GLY A 339 -11.55 28.27 10.26
C GLY A 339 -10.42 27.60 11.05
N PHE A 340 -9.17 28.10 10.95
CA PHE A 340 -7.98 27.52 11.57
C PHE A 340 -8.17 27.30 13.07
N ASP A 341 -8.51 28.37 13.80
CA ASP A 341 -8.61 28.32 15.26
C ASP A 341 -9.66 27.30 15.71
N ALA A 342 -10.83 27.24 15.06
CA ALA A 342 -11.89 26.31 15.43
C ALA A 342 -11.51 24.84 15.14
N GLN A 343 -11.01 24.55 13.94
CA GLN A 343 -10.66 23.19 13.51
C GLN A 343 -9.49 22.62 14.32
N TRP A 344 -8.43 23.41 14.52
CA TRP A 344 -7.27 22.98 15.30
C TRP A 344 -7.56 22.93 16.79
N THR A 345 -8.35 23.86 17.34
CA THR A 345 -8.78 23.78 18.75
C THR A 345 -9.60 22.51 19.00
N GLU A 346 -10.52 22.17 18.10
CA GLU A 346 -11.27 20.91 18.22
C GLU A 346 -10.33 19.70 18.18
N LEU A 347 -9.40 19.65 17.22
CA LEU A 347 -8.41 18.58 17.12
C LEU A 347 -7.57 18.44 18.40
N PHE A 348 -6.98 19.55 18.88
CA PHE A 348 -6.17 19.56 20.08
C PHE A 348 -6.96 19.15 21.32
N ASN A 349 -8.21 19.59 21.46
CA ASN A 349 -9.08 19.17 22.54
C ASN A 349 -9.34 17.66 22.53
N HIS A 350 -9.54 17.05 21.34
CA HIS A 350 -9.70 15.61 21.23
C HIS A 350 -8.41 14.85 21.58
N CYS A 351 -7.26 15.33 21.10
CA CYS A 351 -5.96 14.77 21.44
C CYS A 351 -5.68 14.87 22.94
N HIS A 352 -5.99 16.00 23.57
CA HIS A 352 -5.81 16.20 25.01
C HIS A 352 -6.71 15.29 25.84
N LYS A 353 -7.99 15.12 25.43
CA LYS A 353 -8.90 14.16 26.06
C LYS A 353 -8.37 12.72 25.97
N ALA A 354 -7.83 12.33 24.82
CA ALA A 354 -7.25 11.00 24.64
C ALA A 354 -6.00 10.79 25.50
N ASP A 355 -5.09 11.77 25.57
CA ASP A 355 -3.89 11.74 26.43
C ASP A 355 -4.27 11.67 27.92
N ILE A 356 -5.23 12.49 28.38
CA ILE A 356 -5.75 12.42 29.76
C ILE A 356 -6.31 11.01 30.05
N TYR A 357 -7.13 10.47 29.15
CA TYR A 357 -7.73 9.16 29.33
C TYR A 357 -6.66 8.05 29.38
N ALA A 358 -5.66 8.10 28.49
CA ALA A 358 -4.54 7.17 28.47
C ALA A 358 -3.75 7.23 29.78
N ARG A 359 -3.39 8.43 30.25
CA ARG A 359 -2.68 8.64 31.53
C ARG A 359 -3.48 8.18 32.74
N ALA A 360 -4.78 8.51 32.79
CA ALA A 360 -5.66 8.08 33.88
C ALA A 360 -5.74 6.54 33.94
N ARG A 361 -5.89 5.88 32.79
CA ARG A 361 -5.90 4.42 32.70
C ARG A 361 -4.55 3.80 33.06
N MET A 362 -3.43 4.38 32.63
CA MET A 362 -2.09 3.96 33.05
C MET A 362 -1.93 4.07 34.57
N CYS A 363 -2.39 5.16 35.18
CA CYS A 363 -2.36 5.36 36.62
C CYS A 363 -3.16 4.27 37.34
N ILE A 364 -4.43 4.05 36.95
CA ILE A 364 -5.29 2.99 37.49
C ILE A 364 -4.62 1.62 37.37
N ASN A 365 -4.07 1.29 36.20
CA ASN A 365 -3.37 0.02 35.98
C ASN A 365 -2.14 -0.14 36.88
N THR A 366 -1.36 0.93 37.04
CA THR A 366 -0.14 0.94 37.86
C THR A 366 -0.48 0.80 39.34
N GLU A 367 -1.49 1.52 39.83
CA GLU A 367 -1.98 1.42 41.21
C GLU A 367 -2.59 0.05 41.50
N ALA A 368 -3.39 -0.48 40.58
CA ALA A 368 -3.98 -1.81 40.71
C ALA A 368 -2.89 -2.90 40.68
N ARG A 369 -1.83 -2.76 39.87
CA ARG A 369 -0.67 -3.68 39.88
C ARG A 369 0.10 -3.59 41.21
N LYS A 370 0.27 -2.40 41.78
CA LYS A 370 0.84 -2.21 43.13
C LYS A 370 -0.01 -2.88 44.22
N LYS A 371 -1.34 -2.86 44.09
CA LYS A 371 -2.27 -3.56 45.00
C LYS A 371 -2.22 -5.09 44.82
N GLU A 372 -2.14 -5.60 43.60
CA GLU A 372 -1.97 -7.04 43.33
C GLU A 372 -0.60 -7.57 43.79
N LEU A 373 0.48 -6.78 43.68
CA LEU A 373 1.79 -7.14 44.26
C LEU A 373 1.76 -7.19 45.80
N LYS A 374 0.89 -6.40 46.45
CA LYS A 374 0.68 -6.43 47.90
C LYS A 374 -0.23 -7.59 48.34
N ASN A 375 -1.21 -7.96 47.52
CA ASN A 375 -2.12 -9.07 47.79
C ASN A 375 -1.75 -10.25 46.89
N LYS A 376 -0.79 -11.09 47.34
CA LYS A 376 -0.42 -12.34 46.65
C LYS A 376 -1.67 -13.17 46.36
N GLY A 377 -2.09 -13.18 45.09
CA GLY A 377 -3.16 -14.04 44.59
C GLY A 377 -4.46 -13.30 44.34
N LEU A 378 -4.54 -12.59 43.21
CA LEU A 378 -5.69 -12.68 42.31
C LEU A 378 -5.29 -12.00 40.99
N VAL A 379 -5.05 -12.78 39.94
CA VAL A 379 -4.83 -12.24 38.60
C VAL A 379 -6.20 -11.88 38.05
N SER A 380 -6.56 -10.60 38.10
CA SER A 380 -7.79 -10.12 37.46
C SER A 380 -7.63 -10.21 35.94
N LYS A 381 -8.59 -10.82 35.25
CA LYS A 381 -8.71 -10.75 33.78
C LYS A 381 -9.00 -9.29 33.41
N ARG A 382 -7.94 -8.53 33.11
CA ARG A 382 -8.07 -7.13 32.70
C ARG A 382 -8.27 -7.01 31.19
N PRO A 383 -8.96 -5.97 30.72
CA PRO A 383 -9.04 -5.67 29.29
C PRO A 383 -7.63 -5.37 28.75
N ARG A 384 -7.14 -6.22 27.85
CA ARG A 384 -5.87 -5.99 27.13
C ARG A 384 -5.94 -4.65 26.40
N ASP A 385 -4.83 -3.94 26.46
CA ASP A 385 -4.68 -2.60 25.91
C ASP A 385 -4.53 -2.67 24.39
N TRP A 386 -5.53 -2.18 23.66
CA TRP A 386 -5.52 -2.05 22.20
C TRP A 386 -5.04 -0.64 21.76
N TYR A 387 -4.64 0.21 22.72
CA TYR A 387 -4.46 1.64 22.54
C TYR A 387 -3.02 2.09 22.86
N GLY A 388 -2.07 1.58 22.08
CA GLY A 388 -1.01 2.40 21.46
C GLY A 388 0.04 3.16 22.29
N GLU A 389 0.01 3.19 23.62
CA GLU A 389 1.02 3.91 24.44
C GLU A 389 1.79 3.04 25.46
N VAL A 390 1.57 1.72 25.46
CA VAL A 390 2.31 0.79 26.33
C VAL A 390 3.00 -0.28 25.49
N TRP A 391 4.07 0.12 24.80
CA TRP A 391 5.15 -0.81 24.47
C TRP A 391 6.47 -0.26 24.96
N ARG A 392 6.60 -0.11 26.29
CA ARG A 392 7.92 -0.21 26.90
C ARG A 392 8.29 -1.68 26.96
N ARG A 393 9.16 -2.12 26.06
CA ARG A 393 9.89 -3.38 26.23
C ARG A 393 11.01 -3.12 27.23
N GLU A 394 11.22 -4.04 28.17
CA GLU A 394 12.54 -4.19 28.77
C GLU A 394 13.55 -4.50 27.66
N LYS A 395 14.73 -3.90 27.71
CA LYS A 395 15.86 -4.34 26.87
C LYS A 395 16.11 -5.80 27.25
N HIS A 396 15.70 -6.73 26.40
CA HIS A 396 16.20 -8.09 26.44
C HIS A 396 17.15 -8.34 25.30
N ALA A 397 18.34 -8.74 25.72
CA ALA A 397 19.41 -9.28 24.93
C ALA A 397 18.92 -10.53 24.17
N GLN A 398 19.46 -10.71 22.98
CA GLN A 398 19.23 -11.84 22.08
C GLN A 398 17.82 -11.88 21.46
N GLU A 399 17.72 -11.19 20.32
CA GLU A 399 16.83 -11.58 19.24
C GLU A 399 17.22 -13.00 18.79
N VAL A 400 16.56 -14.01 19.34
CA VAL A 400 16.70 -15.38 18.83
C VAL A 400 15.84 -15.48 17.57
N GLN A 401 16.51 -15.33 16.42
CA GLN A 401 15.96 -15.74 15.13
C GLN A 401 15.95 -17.27 15.09
N SER A 402 14.81 -17.85 14.72
CA SER A 402 14.66 -19.29 14.53
C SER A 402 15.08 -19.70 13.11
N PHE A 403 16.36 -19.54 12.74
CA PHE A 403 16.91 -20.08 11.48
C PHE A 403 18.40 -20.41 11.64
N ASP A 404 18.91 -21.32 10.79
CA ASP A 404 20.34 -21.60 10.65
C ASP A 404 21.08 -20.33 10.21
N TYR A 405 21.67 -19.65 11.19
CA TYR A 405 22.39 -18.38 11.03
C TYR A 405 23.47 -18.47 9.95
N ARG A 406 24.09 -19.65 9.78
CA ARG A 406 25.16 -19.83 8.80
C ARG A 406 24.63 -19.79 7.37
N SER A 407 23.51 -20.44 7.10
CA SER A 407 22.85 -20.39 5.80
C SER A 407 22.32 -19.00 5.48
N ALA A 408 21.73 -18.31 6.46
CA ALA A 408 21.23 -16.95 6.28
C ALA A 408 22.36 -15.95 5.98
N VAL A 409 23.50 -16.07 6.65
CA VAL A 409 24.68 -15.20 6.43
C VAL A 409 25.33 -15.49 5.07
N LEU A 410 25.56 -16.76 4.73
CA LEU A 410 26.13 -17.11 3.42
C LEU A 410 25.25 -16.65 2.28
N PHE A 411 23.93 -16.82 2.44
CA PHE A 411 22.94 -16.36 1.48
C PHE A 411 22.89 -14.83 1.37
N HIS A 412 22.98 -14.11 2.49
CA HIS A 412 23.03 -12.65 2.49
C HIS A 412 24.30 -12.13 1.80
N LEU A 413 25.46 -12.74 2.06
CA LEU A 413 26.72 -12.41 1.39
C LEU A 413 26.66 -12.69 -0.12
N GLU A 414 26.04 -13.80 -0.52
CA GLU A 414 25.83 -14.10 -1.95
C GLU A 414 24.86 -13.11 -2.61
N LEU A 415 23.80 -12.70 -1.91
CA LEU A 415 22.89 -11.66 -2.38
C LEU A 415 23.63 -10.32 -2.54
N GLU A 416 24.33 -9.85 -1.50
CA GLU A 416 25.11 -8.60 -1.57
C GLU A 416 26.13 -8.61 -2.70
N SER A 417 26.84 -9.73 -2.90
CA SER A 417 27.81 -9.88 -4.00
C SER A 417 27.18 -9.81 -5.39
N LYS A 418 25.88 -10.12 -5.50
CA LYS A 418 25.07 -10.00 -6.72
C LYS A 418 24.33 -8.66 -6.82
N GLY A 419 24.62 -7.71 -5.93
CA GLY A 419 23.96 -6.41 -5.87
C GLY A 419 22.55 -6.47 -5.29
N TRP A 420 22.24 -7.49 -4.48
CA TRP A 420 20.98 -7.64 -3.75
C TRP A 420 21.00 -7.07 -2.34
#